data_AF-A0A316QDH7-F1
#
_entry.id   AF-A0A316QDH7-F1
#
_cell.length_a   1.000
_cell.length_b   1.000
_cell.length_c   1.000
_cell.angle_alpha   90.00
_cell.angle_beta   90.00
_cell.angle_gamma   90.00
#
_symmetry.space_group_name_H-M   'P 1'
#
loop_
_entity.id
_entity.type
_entity.pdbx_description
1 polymer ?
#
loop_
_entity_poly.entity_id
_entity_poly.type
_entity_poly.pdbx_seq_one_letter_code
_entity_poly.pdbx_strand_id
1 'polypeptide(L)'
;MTNYERIKRMSIEKMAAEFMIFRPSDACFEDEHRNYCSLNNQFHKHSQDCFKANVEWLEAETGNDAEEYDKGLIVELPCKPLPMLMNSDNSDAYCPFCGENLSGYYGDYNAPDILPCFNCGEWLDNTKSMSIEEAGQALKNKL
;
A
#
# COMPACT_ATOMS: atom_id res chain seq x y z
N MET A 1 -7.07 -20.20 -2.21
CA MET A 1 -6.97 -19.09 -1.24
C MET A 1 -5.54 -18.58 -1.30
N THR A 2 -5.34 -17.32 -1.67
CA THR A 2 -4.01 -16.72 -1.80
C THR A 2 -3.46 -16.34 -0.43
N ASN A 3 -2.15 -16.11 -0.32
CA ASN A 3 -1.54 -15.59 0.92
C ASN A 3 -2.16 -14.25 1.33
N TYR A 4 -2.51 -13.41 0.34
CA TYR A 4 -3.21 -12.14 0.55
C TYR A 4 -4.59 -12.33 1.20
N GLU A 5 -5.42 -13.23 0.66
CA GLU A 5 -6.73 -13.56 1.23
C GLU A 5 -6.63 -14.16 2.64
N ARG A 6 -5.53 -14.87 2.93
CA ARG A 6 -5.25 -15.41 4.26
C ARG A 6 -4.95 -14.29 5.26
N ILE A 7 -4.09 -13.33 4.88
CA ILE A 7 -3.68 -12.20 5.72
C ILE A 7 -4.87 -11.29 6.06
N LYS A 8 -5.72 -10.99 5.07
CA LYS A 8 -6.95 -10.17 5.25
C LYS A 8 -7.90 -10.68 6.34
N ARG A 9 -7.88 -11.99 6.61
CA ARG A 9 -8.81 -12.64 7.55
C ARG A 9 -8.14 -12.99 8.89
N MET A 10 -6.88 -12.62 9.09
CA MET A 10 -6.20 -12.86 10.36
C MET A 10 -6.66 -11.86 11.42
N SER A 11 -6.76 -12.31 12.66
CA SER A 11 -6.86 -11.38 13.79
C SER A 11 -5.53 -10.65 13.99
N ILE A 12 -5.58 -9.52 14.71
CA ILE A 12 -4.39 -8.73 15.04
C ILE A 12 -3.36 -9.59 15.77
N GLU A 13 -3.78 -10.46 16.69
CA GLU A 13 -2.89 -11.34 17.44
C GLU A 13 -2.21 -12.36 16.52
N LYS A 14 -2.96 -12.93 15.58
CA LYS A 14 -2.39 -13.87 14.62
C LYS A 14 -1.40 -13.18 13.68
N MET A 15 -1.71 -11.96 13.28
CA MET A 15 -0.82 -11.12 12.49
C MET A 15 0.46 -10.76 13.28
N ALA A 16 0.32 -10.33 14.53
CA ALA A 16 1.43 -9.98 15.43
C ALA A 16 2.40 -11.16 15.62
N ALA A 17 1.88 -12.38 15.76
CA ALA A 17 2.68 -13.59 15.90
C ALA A 17 3.43 -13.97 14.61
N GLU A 18 2.78 -13.87 13.45
CA GLU A 18 3.40 -14.20 12.15
C GLU A 18 4.49 -13.18 11.77
N PHE A 19 4.35 -11.91 12.20
CA PHE A 19 5.33 -10.85 11.96
C PHE A 19 6.42 -10.74 13.04
N MET A 20 6.47 -11.64 14.02
CA MET A 20 7.59 -11.68 14.94
C MET A 20 8.87 -12.10 14.20
N ILE A 21 9.76 -11.14 13.96
CA ILE A 21 11.05 -11.43 13.35
C ILE A 21 12.03 -11.82 14.45
N PHE A 22 12.33 -13.11 14.52
CA PHE A 22 13.48 -13.59 15.29
C PHE A 22 14.75 -13.21 14.53
N ARG A 23 15.55 -12.33 15.12
CA ARG A 23 16.86 -11.98 14.57
C ARG A 23 17.89 -12.76 15.37
N PRO A 24 18.50 -13.83 14.81
CA PRO A 24 19.67 -14.40 15.45
C PRO A 24 20.73 -13.29 15.47
N SER A 25 21.10 -12.82 16.65
CA SER A 25 22.22 -11.88 16.74
C SER A 25 23.49 -12.62 16.31
N ASP A 26 24.44 -11.94 15.67
CA ASP A 26 25.75 -12.52 15.36
C ASP A 26 26.51 -12.99 16.63
N ALA A 27 26.02 -12.62 17.81
CA ALA A 27 26.50 -12.98 19.13
C ALA A 27 25.54 -13.96 19.84
N CYS A 28 25.14 -15.04 19.16
CA CYS A 28 24.16 -16.07 19.58
C CYS A 28 24.30 -16.68 21.00
N PHE A 29 25.21 -16.24 21.88
CA PHE A 29 25.43 -16.84 23.21
C PHE A 29 25.80 -15.86 24.34
N GLU A 30 25.63 -14.54 24.18
CA GLU A 30 25.80 -13.59 25.30
C GLU A 30 24.43 -13.11 25.83
N ASP A 31 24.18 -13.36 27.13
CA ASP A 31 22.89 -13.28 27.84
C ASP A 31 22.20 -11.88 27.84
N GLU A 32 22.85 -10.86 27.28
CA GLU A 32 22.38 -9.47 27.24
C GLU A 32 21.73 -9.07 25.90
N HIS A 33 21.67 -9.97 24.91
CA HIS A 33 21.24 -9.59 23.56
C HIS A 33 19.74 -9.75 23.29
N ARG A 34 19.18 -8.72 22.64
CA ARG A 34 17.76 -8.60 22.27
C ARG A 34 17.52 -9.38 20.98
N ASN A 35 16.78 -10.48 21.06
CA ASN A 35 16.64 -11.47 19.97
C ASN A 35 15.42 -11.24 19.07
N TYR A 36 14.53 -10.34 19.47
CA TYR A 36 13.29 -10.07 18.76
C TYR A 36 13.22 -8.61 18.36
N CYS A 37 12.84 -8.37 17.11
CA CYS A 37 12.52 -7.04 16.61
C CYS A 37 11.01 -6.97 16.39
N SER A 38 10.35 -5.99 17.02
CA SER A 38 8.94 -5.68 16.80
C SER A 38 8.75 -4.78 15.58
N LEU A 39 7.49 -4.66 15.13
CA LEU A 39 7.08 -3.85 13.99
C LEU A 39 7.34 -2.35 14.18
N ASN A 40 7.32 -1.87 15.43
CA ASN A 40 7.68 -0.50 15.79
C ASN A 40 9.20 -0.27 15.95
N ASN A 41 10.04 -1.17 15.41
CA ASN A 41 11.50 -1.15 15.47
C ASN A 41 12.10 -1.18 16.88
N GLN A 42 11.36 -1.73 17.86
CA GLN A 42 11.90 -1.97 19.20
C GLN A 42 12.51 -3.36 19.31
N PHE A 43 13.51 -3.47 20.18
CA PHE A 43 14.22 -4.71 20.41
C PHE A 43 13.85 -5.28 21.77
N HIS A 44 13.48 -6.56 21.80
CA HIS A 44 13.02 -7.25 22.99
C HIS A 44 13.88 -8.49 23.28
N LYS A 45 14.08 -8.76 24.57
CA LYS A 45 14.76 -9.98 25.04
C LYS A 45 13.85 -11.20 24.90
N HIS A 46 12.57 -11.04 25.23
CA HIS A 46 11.58 -12.11 25.22
C HIS A 46 10.57 -11.94 24.07
N SER A 47 10.13 -13.07 23.53
CA SER A 47 9.13 -13.12 22.46
C SER A 47 7.79 -12.55 22.90
N GLN A 48 7.40 -12.75 24.16
CA GLN A 48 6.14 -12.26 24.71
C GLN A 48 6.09 -10.72 24.73
N ASP A 49 7.21 -10.08 25.05
CA ASP A 49 7.31 -8.61 25.06
C ASP A 49 7.26 -8.05 23.62
N CYS A 50 7.92 -8.71 22.67
CA CYS A 50 7.84 -8.37 21.24
C CYS A 50 6.41 -8.55 20.70
N PHE A 51 5.77 -9.66 21.05
CA PHE A 51 4.38 -9.94 20.66
C PHE A 51 3.43 -8.85 21.18
N LYS A 52 3.57 -8.48 22.45
CA LYS A 52 2.76 -7.42 23.05
C LYS A 52 2.98 -6.08 22.34
N ALA A 53 4.23 -5.71 22.06
CA ALA A 53 4.55 -4.50 21.32
C ALA A 53 3.98 -4.51 19.88
N ASN A 54 3.98 -5.67 19.21
CA ASN A 54 3.37 -5.83 17.89
C ASN A 54 1.85 -5.66 17.94
N VAL A 55 1.17 -6.24 18.93
CA VAL A 55 -0.29 -6.09 19.10
C VAL A 55 -0.63 -4.62 19.34
N GLU A 56 0.03 -3.97 20.30
CA GLU A 56 -0.22 -2.56 20.62
C GLU A 56 0.01 -1.65 19.39
N TRP A 57 1.07 -1.91 18.62
CA TRP A 57 1.35 -1.14 17.42
C TRP A 57 0.32 -1.37 16.31
N LEU A 58 -0.08 -2.63 16.06
CA LEU A 58 -1.10 -2.94 15.05
C LEU A 58 -2.48 -2.40 15.41
N GLU A 59 -2.87 -2.44 16.69
CA GLU A 59 -4.12 -1.82 17.17
C GLU A 59 -4.11 -0.31 16.98
N ALA A 60 -2.98 0.36 17.27
CA ALA A 60 -2.83 1.79 17.05
C ALA A 60 -2.88 2.15 15.56
N GLU A 61 -2.16 1.41 14.71
CA GLU A 61 -2.09 1.69 13.27
C GLU A 61 -3.45 1.46 12.60
N THR A 62 -4.12 0.35 12.91
CA THR A 62 -5.47 0.08 12.37
C THR A 62 -6.52 1.06 12.88
N GLY A 63 -6.36 1.56 14.12
CA GLY A 63 -7.20 2.64 14.65
C GLY A 63 -6.96 3.98 13.94
N ASN A 64 -5.69 4.32 13.66
CA ASN A 64 -5.31 5.52 12.91
C ASN A 64 -5.83 5.45 11.48
N ASP A 65 -5.65 4.33 10.78
CA ASP A 65 -6.16 4.15 9.41
C ASP A 65 -7.69 4.36 9.33
N ALA A 66 -8.43 3.83 10.31
CA ALA A 66 -9.88 4.00 10.39
C ALA A 66 -10.28 5.45 10.68
N GLU A 67 -9.58 6.12 11.59
CA GLU A 67 -9.80 7.55 11.84
C GLU A 67 -9.42 8.43 10.66
N GLU A 68 -8.33 8.12 9.94
CA GLU A 68 -7.86 8.84 8.77
C GLU A 68 -8.82 8.68 7.57
N TYR A 69 -9.37 7.47 7.41
CA TYR A 69 -10.44 7.19 6.45
C TYR A 69 -11.72 7.97 6.81
N ASP A 70 -12.16 7.95 8.07
CA ASP A 70 -13.35 8.65 8.53
C ASP A 70 -13.19 10.18 8.53
N LYS A 71 -11.98 10.69 8.76
CA LYS A 71 -11.65 12.12 8.70
C LYS A 71 -11.38 12.62 7.28
N GLY A 72 -11.30 11.73 6.29
CA GLY A 72 -11.01 12.09 4.91
C GLY A 72 -9.71 12.86 4.77
N LEU A 73 -8.58 12.25 5.15
CA LEU A 73 -7.26 12.87 4.97
C LEU A 73 -7.09 13.37 3.52
N ILE A 74 -6.90 14.69 3.39
CA ILE A 74 -6.62 15.34 2.12
C ILE A 74 -5.13 15.12 1.83
N VAL A 75 -4.84 14.30 0.83
CA VAL A 75 -3.48 14.15 0.29
C VAL A 75 -3.25 15.26 -0.75
N GLU A 76 -2.31 16.17 -0.47
CA GLU A 76 -1.84 17.09 -1.50
C GLU A 76 -0.98 16.32 -2.51
N LEU A 77 -1.47 16.20 -3.73
CA LEU A 77 -0.71 15.62 -4.83
C LEU A 77 0.17 16.69 -5.47
N PRO A 78 1.40 16.34 -5.88
CA PRO A 78 2.33 17.30 -6.50
C PRO A 78 1.79 17.86 -7.83
N CYS A 79 0.82 17.17 -8.43
CA CYS A 79 0.15 17.59 -9.65
C CYS A 79 -1.25 16.98 -9.73
N LYS A 80 -2.11 17.60 -10.54
CA LYS A 80 -3.44 17.06 -10.84
C LYS A 80 -3.31 15.71 -11.55
N PRO A 81 -3.88 14.62 -11.01
CA PRO A 81 -3.89 13.32 -11.68
C PRO A 81 -4.56 13.41 -13.04
N LEU A 82 -4.00 12.72 -14.04
CA LEU A 82 -4.65 12.60 -15.34
C LEU A 82 -5.57 11.37 -15.36
N PRO A 83 -6.76 11.48 -15.97
CA PRO A 83 -7.58 10.33 -16.31
C PRO A 83 -6.80 9.26 -17.09
N MET A 84 -7.15 8.00 -16.85
CA MET A 84 -6.57 6.90 -17.63
C MET A 84 -7.02 6.95 -19.09
N LEU A 85 -6.18 6.42 -19.97
CA LEU A 85 -6.60 6.15 -21.35
C LEU A 85 -7.44 4.88 -21.36
N MET A 86 -8.63 4.95 -21.94
CA MET A 86 -9.44 3.75 -22.20
C MET A 86 -9.45 3.45 -23.69
N ASN A 87 -9.42 2.17 -24.06
CA ASN A 87 -9.75 1.78 -25.43
C ASN A 87 -11.24 2.04 -25.73
N SER A 88 -11.61 2.00 -27.01
CA SER A 88 -12.96 2.37 -27.48
C SER A 88 -14.10 1.53 -26.89
N ASP A 89 -13.79 0.32 -26.44
CA ASP A 89 -14.69 -0.65 -25.81
C ASP A 89 -14.61 -0.65 -24.28
N ASN A 90 -13.84 0.28 -23.67
CA ASN A 90 -13.62 0.40 -22.23
C ASN A 90 -13.20 -0.91 -21.54
N SER A 91 -12.55 -1.81 -22.29
CA SER A 91 -12.07 -3.09 -21.77
C SER A 91 -10.65 -2.98 -21.24
N ASP A 92 -9.86 -2.02 -21.77
CA ASP A 92 -8.49 -1.80 -21.36
C ASP A 92 -8.21 -0.36 -20.91
N ALA A 93 -7.47 -0.26 -19.82
CA ALA A 93 -6.96 0.98 -19.27
C ALA A 93 -5.45 1.09 -19.51
N TYR A 94 -4.97 2.28 -19.87
CA TYR A 94 -3.54 2.55 -20.09
C TYR A 94 -3.09 3.83 -19.39
N CYS A 95 -1.83 3.85 -18.96
CA CYS A 95 -1.20 5.04 -18.41
C CYS A 95 -0.97 6.08 -19.53
N PRO A 96 -1.46 7.33 -19.40
CA PRO A 96 -1.22 8.37 -20.40
C PRO A 96 0.26 8.79 -20.51
N PHE A 97 1.07 8.57 -19.47
CA PHE A 97 2.48 9.00 -19.45
C PHE A 97 3.42 8.00 -20.11
N CYS A 98 3.30 6.72 -19.76
CA CYS A 98 4.23 5.69 -20.25
C CYS A 98 3.59 4.70 -21.23
N GLY A 99 2.27 4.75 -21.42
CA GLY A 99 1.53 3.82 -22.29
C GLY A 99 1.36 2.41 -21.72
N GLU A 100 1.80 2.16 -20.49
CA GLU A 100 1.67 0.84 -19.86
C GLU A 100 0.21 0.43 -19.75
N ASN A 101 -0.08 -0.85 -20.05
CA ASN A 101 -1.40 -1.42 -19.86
C ASN A 101 -1.64 -1.64 -18.35
N LEU A 102 -2.72 -1.05 -17.84
CA LEU A 102 -3.16 -1.09 -16.46
C LEU A 102 -4.37 -2.03 -16.25
N SER A 103 -4.86 -2.66 -17.31
CA SER A 103 -5.95 -3.62 -17.27
C SER A 103 -5.62 -4.79 -16.35
N GLY A 104 -6.50 -5.08 -15.41
CA GLY A 104 -6.34 -6.18 -14.45
C GLY A 104 -5.62 -5.81 -13.15
N TYR A 105 -4.94 -4.66 -13.07
CA TYR A 105 -4.42 -4.16 -11.78
C TYR A 105 -5.53 -3.58 -10.90
N TYR A 106 -6.56 -3.00 -11.53
CA TYR A 106 -7.60 -2.21 -10.85
C TYR A 106 -9.01 -2.70 -11.16
N GLY A 107 -9.15 -3.97 -11.60
CA GLY A 107 -10.39 -4.56 -12.11
C GLY A 107 -11.50 -4.86 -11.09
N ASP A 108 -11.34 -4.45 -9.82
CA ASP A 108 -12.31 -4.69 -8.77
C ASP A 108 -13.06 -3.40 -8.38
N TYR A 109 -14.34 -3.54 -8.03
CA TYR A 109 -15.25 -2.46 -7.57
C TYR A 109 -14.74 -1.64 -6.36
N ASN A 110 -13.57 -1.97 -5.81
CA ASN A 110 -12.93 -1.30 -4.67
C ASN A 110 -11.60 -0.62 -5.06
N ALA A 111 -11.33 -0.43 -6.35
CA ALA A 111 -10.17 0.35 -6.76
C ALA A 111 -10.30 1.79 -6.26
N PRO A 112 -9.24 2.38 -5.68
CA PRO A 112 -9.26 3.77 -5.22
C PRO A 112 -9.47 4.73 -6.40
N ASP A 113 -10.07 5.89 -6.12
CA ASP A 113 -10.32 6.94 -7.11
C ASP A 113 -9.02 7.48 -7.73
N ILE A 114 -7.96 7.56 -6.93
CA ILE A 114 -6.62 7.97 -7.35
C ILE A 114 -5.64 6.82 -7.12
N LEU A 115 -4.85 6.48 -8.14
CA LEU A 115 -3.93 5.36 -8.11
C LEU A 115 -2.59 5.69 -8.78
N PRO A 116 -1.47 5.10 -8.32
CA PRO A 116 -0.19 5.30 -8.99
C PRO A 116 -0.03 4.31 -10.15
N CYS A 117 0.57 4.74 -11.26
CA CYS A 117 1.08 3.82 -12.26
C CYS A 117 2.27 3.05 -11.69
N PHE A 118 2.19 1.71 -11.62
CA PHE A 118 3.28 0.90 -11.08
C PHE A 118 4.56 0.89 -11.94
N ASN A 119 4.49 1.35 -13.19
CA ASN A 119 5.65 1.46 -14.07
C ASN A 119 6.37 2.81 -13.91
N CYS A 120 5.66 3.94 -14.06
CA CYS A 120 6.29 5.27 -14.04
C CYS A 120 6.06 6.09 -12.77
N GLY A 121 5.23 5.62 -11.83
CA GLY A 121 4.95 6.28 -10.56
C GLY A 121 3.98 7.48 -10.63
N GLU A 122 3.46 7.82 -11.81
CA GLU A 122 2.52 8.93 -11.97
C GLU A 122 1.16 8.64 -11.33
N TRP A 123 0.56 9.65 -10.70
CA TRP A 123 -0.78 9.55 -10.12
C TRP A 123 -1.86 9.72 -11.20
N LEU A 124 -2.82 8.80 -11.21
CA LEU A 124 -3.88 8.70 -12.22
C LEU A 124 -5.25 8.79 -11.56
N ASP A 125 -6.21 9.39 -12.26
CA ASP A 125 -7.63 9.45 -11.88
C ASP A 125 -8.37 8.27 -12.52
N ASN A 126 -8.86 7.36 -11.68
CA ASN A 126 -9.60 6.17 -12.06
C ASN A 126 -11.10 6.42 -12.24
N THR A 127 -11.59 7.57 -11.78
CA THR A 127 -13.02 7.93 -11.88
C THR A 127 -13.40 8.43 -13.27
N LYS A 128 -12.41 8.73 -14.11
CA LYS A 128 -12.57 9.31 -15.44
C LYS A 128 -11.69 8.59 -16.45
N SER A 129 -12.10 8.64 -17.71
CA SER A 129 -11.28 8.24 -18.85
C SER A 129 -11.06 9.41 -19.80
N MET A 130 -10.02 9.32 -20.62
CA MET A 130 -9.76 10.26 -21.71
C MET A 130 -9.21 9.54 -22.94
N SER A 131 -9.31 10.23 -24.08
CA SER A 131 -8.71 9.81 -25.34
C SER A 131 -7.21 10.11 -25.38
N ILE A 132 -6.52 9.47 -26.32
CA ILE A 132 -5.08 9.71 -26.59
C ILE A 132 -4.82 11.18 -26.99
N GLU A 133 -5.75 11.78 -27.74
CA GLU A 133 -5.65 13.17 -28.20
C GLU A 133 -5.73 14.15 -27.02
N GLU A 134 -6.70 13.93 -26.11
CA GLU A 134 -6.85 14.72 -24.88
C GLU A 134 -5.65 14.57 -23.96
N ALA A 135 -5.15 13.34 -23.79
CA ALA A 135 -3.93 13.09 -23.02
C ALA A 135 -2.73 13.83 -23.62
N GLY A 136 -2.57 13.79 -24.94
CA GLY A 136 -1.50 14.50 -25.64
C GLY A 136 -1.53 16.02 -25.40
N GLN A 137 -2.72 16.61 -25.31
CA GLN A 137 -2.86 18.04 -24.97
C GLN A 137 -2.63 18.32 -23.48
N ALA A 138 -3.12 17.45 -22.60
CA ALA A 138 -2.95 17.58 -21.15
C ALA A 138 -1.48 17.46 -20.73
N LEU A 139 -0.74 16.52 -21.33
CA LEU A 139 0.69 16.31 -21.07
C LEU A 139 1.54 17.51 -21.50
N LYS A 140 1.20 18.16 -22.62
CA LYS A 140 1.87 19.39 -23.07
C LYS A 140 1.72 20.56 -22.10
N ASN A 141 0.63 20.59 -21.33
CA ASN A 141 0.37 21.64 -20.35
C ASN A 141 0.95 21.33 -18.96
N LYS A 142 1.48 20.11 -18.76
CA LYS A 142 2.06 19.63 -17.49
C LYS A 142 3.60 19.77 -17.46
N LEU A 143 4.23 19.92 -18.61
CA LEU A 143 5.67 20.21 -18.83
C LEU A 143 5.89 21.71 -19.03
#